data_AF-A0A2R4QLL5-F1
#
_entry.id   AF-A0A2R4QLL5-F1
#
_cell.length_a   1.000
_cell.length_b   1.000
_cell.length_c   1.000
_cell.angle_alpha   90.00
_cell.angle_beta   90.00
_cell.angle_gamma   90.00
#
_symmetry.space_group_name_H-M   'P 1'
#
loop_
_entity.id
_entity.type
_entity.pdbx_description
1 polymer ?
#
loop_
_entity_poly.entity_id
_entity_poly.type
_entity_poly.pdbx_seq_one_letter_code
_entity_poly.pdbx_strand_id
1 'polypeptide(L)' 'DDRCLNGLRETYPALGVPGGATAAGVQKMKEAAIALVNDPSGITKGDCSQLASEVASYFDRAAAAVA' A
#
# COMPACT_ATOMS: atom_id res chain seq x y z
N ASP A 1 4.97 10.37 -0.87
CA ASP A 1 6.45 10.32 -0.93
C ASP A 1 7.11 11.19 0.14
N ASP A 2 7.05 12.52 0.03
CA ASP A 2 7.89 13.46 0.80
C ASP A 2 7.82 13.33 2.33
N ARG A 3 6.62 13.10 2.88
CA ARG A 3 6.40 13.08 4.35
C ARG A 3 6.46 11.70 5.02
N CYS A 4 6.62 10.62 4.26
CA CYS A 4 6.49 9.27 4.81
C CYS A 4 7.47 8.26 4.19
N LEU A 5 7.68 8.32 2.87
CA LEU A 5 8.57 7.38 2.17
C LEU A 5 10.01 7.90 2.08
N ASN A 6 10.19 9.21 2.20
CA ASN A 6 11.51 9.82 2.12
C ASN A 6 12.37 9.41 3.34
N GLY A 7 13.52 8.78 3.08
CA GLY A 7 14.44 8.30 4.13
C GLY A 7 14.05 7.00 4.82
N LEU A 8 12.90 6.40 4.48
CA LEU A 8 12.40 5.20 5.16
C LEU A 8 13.25 3.96 4.84
N ARG A 9 13.73 3.87 3.60
CA ARG A 9 14.63 2.81 3.13
C ARG A 9 16.00 2.87 3.81
N GLU A 10 16.45 4.05 4.20
CA GLU A 10 17.69 4.27 4.92
C GLU A 10 17.52 4.03 6.44
N THR A 11 16.35 4.38 6.97
CA THR A 11 16.03 4.27 8.40
C THR A 11 15.80 2.83 8.85
N TYR A 12 15.08 2.01 8.05
CA TYR A 12 14.76 0.64 8.45
C TYR A 12 15.98 -0.26 8.63
N PRO A 13 16.97 -0.28 7.72
CA PRO A 13 18.21 -1.02 7.94
C PRO A 13 18.98 -0.51 9.16
N ALA A 14 19.00 0.81 9.40
CA ALA A 14 19.68 1.41 10.55
C ALA A 14 19.05 0.98 11.90
N LEU A 15 17.76 0.64 11.91
CA LEU A 15 17.05 0.14 13.08
C LEU A 15 16.97 -1.40 13.14
N GLY A 16 17.59 -2.11 12.19
CA GLY A 16 17.52 -3.58 12.10
C GLY A 16 16.17 -4.12 11.62
N VAL A 17 15.32 -3.28 11.02
CA VAL A 17 14.02 -3.68 10.46
C VAL A 17 14.23 -4.23 9.05
N PRO A 18 13.80 -5.48 8.77
CA PRO A 18 13.94 -6.07 7.44
C PRO A 18 12.95 -5.44 6.46
N GLY A 19 13.47 -4.63 5.52
CA GLY A 19 12.67 -3.96 4.48
C GLY A 19 11.77 -4.89 3.68
N GLY A 20 12.25 -6.08 3.34
CA GLY A 20 11.44 -7.11 2.66
C GLY A 20 10.23 -7.60 3.45
N ALA A 21 10.31 -7.68 4.79
CA ALA A 21 9.16 -8.05 5.61
C ALA A 21 8.13 -6.91 5.67
N THR A 22 8.60 -5.66 5.72
CA THR A 22 7.73 -4.48 5.65
C THR A 22 7.03 -4.39 4.30
N ALA A 23 7.75 -4.60 3.19
CA ALA A 23 7.19 -4.64 1.85
C ALA A 23 6.12 -5.74 1.71
N ALA A 24 6.38 -6.94 2.22
CA ALA A 24 5.40 -8.03 2.25
C ALA A 24 4.16 -7.70 3.08
N GLY A 25 4.34 -6.98 4.21
CA GLY A 25 3.22 -6.46 5.01
C GLY A 25 2.38 -5.44 4.23
N VAL A 26 3.01 -4.52 3.51
CA VAL A 26 2.33 -3.53 2.66
C VAL A 26 1.52 -4.21 1.55
N GLN A 27 2.03 -5.27 0.94
CA GLN A 27 1.29 -6.05 -0.06
C GLN A 27 0.04 -6.72 0.52
N LYS A 28 0.11 -7.30 1.73
CA LYS A 28 -1.08 -7.86 2.40
C LYS A 28 -2.12 -6.78 2.75
N MET A 29 -1.66 -5.59 3.16
CA MET A 29 -2.55 -4.45 3.40
C MET A 29 -3.25 -4.00 2.11
N LYS A 30 -2.55 -4.04 0.96
CA LYS A 30 -3.13 -3.75 -0.35
C LYS A 30 -4.30 -4.68 -0.67
N GLU A 31 -4.10 -5.99 -0.51
CA GLU A 31 -5.13 -7.00 -0.78
C GLU A 31 -6.39 -6.78 0.07
N ALA A 32 -6.21 -6.54 1.38
CA ALA A 32 -7.32 -6.24 2.28
C ALA A 32 -8.03 -4.92 1.94
N ALA A 33 -7.27 -3.88 1.59
CA ALA A 33 -7.84 -2.57 1.22
C ALA A 33 -8.63 -2.65 -0.09
N ILE A 34 -8.12 -3.34 -1.11
CA ILE A 34 -8.83 -3.52 -2.39
C ILE A 34 -10.12 -4.33 -2.19
N ALA A 35 -10.10 -5.35 -1.32
CA ALA A 35 -11.30 -6.11 -1.00
C ALA A 35 -12.37 -5.22 -0.33
N LEU A 36 -11.97 -4.34 0.58
CA LEU A 36 -12.87 -3.37 1.24
C LEU A 36 -13.39 -2.31 0.27
N VAL A 37 -12.54 -1.76 -0.61
CA VAL A 37 -12.94 -0.74 -1.59
C VAL A 37 -13.94 -1.28 -2.61
N ASN A 38 -13.85 -2.57 -2.94
CA ASN A 38 -14.76 -3.22 -3.88
C ASN A 38 -16.00 -3.81 -3.21
N ASP A 39 -16.21 -3.64 -1.90
CA ASP A 39 -17.43 -4.08 -1.23
C ASP A 39 -18.59 -3.12 -1.58
N PRO A 40 -19.62 -3.56 -2.31
CA PRO A 40 -20.75 -2.71 -2.68
C PRO A 40 -21.78 -2.56 -1.53
N SER A 41 -21.52 -3.13 -0.35
CA SER A 41 -22.43 -3.09 0.79
C SER A 41 -22.66 -1.65 1.28
N GLY A 42 -23.89 -1.15 1.13
CA GLY A 42 -24.27 0.19 1.62
C GLY A 42 -23.90 1.35 0.70
N ILE A 43 -23.46 1.09 -0.53
CA ILE A 43 -23.08 2.13 -1.51
C ILE A 43 -23.85 1.94 -2.82
N THR A 44 -24.10 3.03 -3.55
CA THR A 44 -24.65 2.98 -4.91
C THR A 44 -23.70 2.22 -5.83
N LYS A 45 -24.20 1.18 -6.50
CA LYS A 45 -23.41 0.36 -7.44
C LYS A 45 -22.92 1.21 -8.61
N GLY A 46 -21.63 1.11 -8.91
CA GLY A 46 -20.97 1.80 -10.02
C GLY A 46 -19.62 1.16 -10.33
N ASP A 47 -18.95 1.66 -11.37
CA ASP A 47 -17.60 1.21 -11.74
C ASP A 47 -16.55 2.08 -11.04
N CYS A 48 -15.92 1.52 -10.00
CA CYS A 48 -14.83 2.15 -9.26
C CYS A 48 -13.45 1.58 -9.64
N SER A 49 -13.32 0.89 -10.79
CA SER A 49 -12.09 0.22 -11.21
C SER A 49 -10.87 1.14 -11.30
N GLN A 50 -11.07 2.40 -11.73
CA GLN A 50 -9.99 3.39 -11.78
C GLN A 50 -9.50 3.78 -10.38
N LEU A 51 -10.43 4.02 -9.45
CA LEU A 51 -10.10 4.33 -8.05
C LEU A 51 -9.40 3.14 -7.36
N ALA A 52 -9.90 1.92 -7.56
CA ALA A 52 -9.26 0.72 -7.04
C ALA A 52 -7.84 0.55 -7.58
N SER A 53 -7.63 0.85 -8.87
CA SER A 53 -6.30 0.81 -9.50
C SER A 53 -5.37 1.89 -8.96
N GLU A 54 -5.88 3.10 -8.71
CA GLU A 54 -5.11 4.19 -8.11
C GLU A 54 -4.67 3.84 -6.68
N VAL A 55 -5.60 3.31 -5.87
CA VAL A 55 -5.31 2.83 -4.51
C VAL A 55 -4.22 1.75 -4.53
N ALA A 56 -4.34 0.76 -5.42
CA ALA A 56 -3.33 -0.28 -5.59
C ALA A 56 -1.94 0.32 -5.91
N SER A 57 -1.89 1.30 -6.81
CA SER A 57 -0.64 1.96 -7.22
C SER A 57 0.08 2.64 -6.05
N TYR A 58 -0.66 3.23 -5.10
CA TYR A 58 -0.07 3.85 -3.92
C TYR A 58 0.57 2.81 -2.98
N PHE A 59 -0.09 1.67 -2.78
CA PHE A 59 0.48 0.57 -1.99
C PHE A 59 1.72 -0.03 -2.65
N ASP A 60 1.70 -0.24 -3.97
CA ASP A 60 2.85 -0.76 -4.70
C ASP A 60 4.04 0.21 -4.64
N ARG A 61 3.78 1.52 -4.73
CA ARG A 61 4.80 2.56 -4.57
C ARG A 61 5.38 2.59 -3.15
N ALA A 62 4.56 2.40 -2.12
CA ALA A 62 5.02 2.31 -0.74
C ALA A 62 5.86 1.05 -0.49
N ALA A 63 5.45 -0.11 -1.03
CA ALA A 63 6.20 -1.35 -0.93
C ALA A 63 7.57 -1.24 -1.64
N ALA A 64 7.61 -0.63 -2.82
CA ALA A 64 8.86 -0.41 -3.57
C ALA A 64 9.83 0.55 -2.86
N ALA A 65 9.32 1.49 -2.07
CA ALA A 65 10.15 2.42 -1.31
C ALA A 65 10.84 1.79 -0.09
N VAL A 66 10.36 0.64 0.41
CA VAL A 66 10.89 -0.01 1.62
C VAL A 66 11.56 -1.36 1.37
N ALA A 67 11.39 -1.92 0.17
CA ALA A 67 11.99 -3.18 -0.24
C ALA A 67 13.51 -3.07 -0.47
#